data_AF-A0A934H231-F1
#
_entry.id   AF-A0A934H231-F1
#
_cell.length_a   1.000
_cell.length_b   1.000
_cell.length_c   1.000
_cell.angle_alpha   90.00
_cell.angle_beta   90.00
_cell.angle_gamma   90.00
#
_symmetry.space_group_name_H-M   'P 1'
#
loop_
_entity.id
_entity.type
_entity.pdbx_description
1 polymer ?
#
loop_
_entity_poly.entity_id
_entity_poly.type
_entity_poly.pdbx_seq_one_letter_code
_entity_poly.pdbx_strand_id
1 'polypeptide(L)'
;MPDFTVSIAELNTRITFQSPTITQGTDGAQVSAWANIASVPTVWSKWVHDHGQELAQSESGRSVERATITVRYRSDIKPSYAILDAAGSRWQIISAPENVQNQNRWTVFRVERVKGSL
;
A
#
# COMPACT_ATOMS: atom_id res chain seq x y z
N MET A 1 6.95 12.92 24.59
CA MET A 1 6.78 11.77 23.67
C MET A 1 7.94 11.79 22.70
N PRO A 2 8.62 10.66 22.43
CA PRO A 2 9.67 10.63 21.42
C PRO A 2 9.09 11.00 20.04
N ASP A 3 9.78 11.88 19.33
CA ASP A 3 9.44 12.26 17.95
C ASP A 3 9.52 11.01 17.07
N PHE A 4 8.53 10.80 16.19
CA PHE A 4 8.57 9.71 15.22
C PHE A 4 9.51 10.12 14.08
N THR A 5 10.80 9.88 14.30
CA THR A 5 11.83 10.11 13.30
C THR A 5 12.11 8.80 12.55
N VAL A 6 11.76 8.77 11.26
CA VAL A 6 12.22 7.73 10.33
C VAL A 6 13.52 8.21 9.71
N SER A 7 14.59 7.41 9.86
CA SER A 7 15.87 7.71 9.24
C SER A 7 15.78 7.51 7.73
N ILE A 8 16.48 8.33 6.95
CA ILE A 8 16.47 8.22 5.48
C ILE A 8 16.97 6.83 5.04
N ALA A 9 17.92 6.25 5.77
CA ALA A 9 18.42 4.90 5.51
C ALA A 9 17.35 3.79 5.65
N GLU A 10 16.25 4.06 6.36
CA GLU A 10 15.15 3.11 6.51
C GLU A 10 14.17 3.13 5.32
N LEU A 11 14.22 4.18 4.47
CA LEU A 11 13.44 4.26 3.23
C LEU A 11 14.16 3.53 2.09
N ASN A 12 14.33 2.22 2.21
CA ASN A 12 15.16 1.42 1.32
C ASN A 12 14.37 0.57 0.31
N THR A 13 13.03 0.60 0.36
CA THR A 13 12.18 -0.20 -0.52
C THR A 13 11.41 0.70 -1.49
N ARG A 14 11.50 0.44 -2.79
CA ARG A 14 10.70 1.16 -3.80
C ARG A 14 9.32 0.53 -3.93
N ILE A 15 8.29 1.38 -3.93
CA ILE A 15 6.90 0.99 -4.17
C ILE A 15 6.29 1.88 -5.23
N THR A 16 5.31 1.37 -5.97
CA THR A 16 4.57 2.14 -6.99
C THR A 16 3.09 2.17 -6.68
N PHE A 17 2.52 3.35 -6.48
CA PHE A 17 1.09 3.53 -6.24
C PHE A 17 0.28 3.36 -7.52
N GLN A 18 -0.82 2.61 -7.41
CA GLN A 18 -1.78 2.38 -8.49
C GLN A 18 -3.19 2.75 -8.03
N SER A 19 -3.90 3.50 -8.86
CA SER A 19 -5.33 3.77 -8.70
C SER A 19 -6.16 2.74 -9.47
N PRO A 20 -7.31 2.31 -8.94
CA PRO A 20 -8.23 1.46 -9.69
C PRO A 20 -8.85 2.25 -10.84
N THR A 21 -8.91 1.64 -12.01
CA THR A 21 -9.54 2.17 -13.22
C THR A 21 -10.56 1.17 -13.72
N ILE A 22 -11.82 1.58 -13.80
CA ILE A 22 -12.88 0.73 -14.36
C ILE A 22 -12.82 0.89 -15.87
N THR A 23 -12.51 -0.20 -16.57
CA THR A 23 -12.59 -0.24 -18.04
C THR A 23 -13.79 -1.08 -18.42
N GLN A 24 -14.66 -0.56 -19.29
CA GLN A 24 -15.77 -1.32 -19.82
C GLN A 24 -15.27 -2.17 -21.00
N GLY A 25 -15.41 -3.49 -20.88
CA GLY A 25 -15.15 -4.43 -21.97
C GLY A 25 -16.17 -4.27 -23.09
N THR A 26 -15.83 -4.76 -24.28
CA THR A 26 -16.68 -4.72 -25.49
C THR A 26 -18.01 -5.47 -25.31
N ASP A 27 -18.08 -6.36 -24.33
CA ASP A 27 -19.25 -7.13 -23.89
C ASP A 27 -20.07 -6.44 -22.78
N GLY A 28 -19.66 -5.24 -22.35
CA GLY A 28 -20.30 -4.51 -21.26
C GLY A 28 -19.86 -4.93 -19.86
N ALA A 29 -18.94 -5.90 -19.72
CA ALA A 29 -18.38 -6.28 -18.43
C ALA A 29 -17.44 -5.19 -17.89
N GLN A 30 -17.53 -4.87 -16.60
CA GLN A 30 -16.60 -3.96 -15.94
C GLN A 30 -15.33 -4.72 -15.54
N VAL A 31 -14.22 -4.44 -16.21
CA VAL A 31 -12.91 -4.96 -15.85
C VAL A 31 -12.22 -3.94 -14.94
N SER A 32 -11.93 -4.35 -13.70
CA SER A 32 -11.11 -3.55 -12.80
C SER A 32 -9.65 -3.64 -13.23
N ALA A 33 -9.16 -2.59 -13.87
CA ALA A 33 -7.75 -2.41 -14.18
C ALA A 33 -7.07 -1.54 -13.11
N TRP A 34 -5.74 -1.53 -13.10
CA TRP A 34 -4.95 -0.70 -12.19
C TRP A 34 -3.96 0.12 -13.01
N ALA A 35 -3.96 1.43 -12.80
CA ALA A 35 -3.06 2.35 -13.48
C ALA A 35 -2.17 3.07 -12.46
N ASN A 36 -0.92 3.36 -12.81
CA ASN A 36 -0.03 4.16 -11.98
C ASN A 36 -0.63 5.55 -11.76
N ILE A 37 -0.55 6.07 -10.54
CA ILE A 37 -1.05 7.42 -10.26
C ILE A 37 -0.21 8.47 -11.00
N ALA A 38 -0.84 9.57 -11.41
CA ALA A 38 -0.16 10.62 -12.19
C ALA A 38 0.91 11.38 -11.39
N SER A 39 0.69 11.55 -10.08
CA SER A 39 1.60 12.27 -9.19
C SER A 39 2.65 11.30 -8.62
N VAL A 40 3.91 11.42 -9.07
CA VAL A 40 5.09 10.66 -8.59
C VAL A 40 4.74 9.23 -8.16
N PRO A 41 4.47 8.31 -9.10
CA PRO A 41 3.90 7.01 -8.78
C PRO A 41 4.84 6.14 -7.96
N THR A 42 6.15 6.21 -8.21
CA THR A 42 7.16 5.40 -7.52
C THR A 42 7.87 6.22 -6.46
N VAL A 43 7.92 5.70 -5.22
CA VAL A 43 8.58 6.36 -4.09
C VAL A 43 9.41 5.36 -3.28
N TRP A 44 10.35 5.89 -2.50
CA TRP A 44 11.05 5.14 -1.47
C TRP A 44 10.20 5.06 -0.20
N SER A 45 10.21 3.89 0.43
CA SER A 45 9.39 3.56 1.58
C SER A 45 10.18 2.72 2.57
N LYS A 46 9.82 2.85 3.85
CA LYS A 46 10.17 1.88 4.88
C LYS A 46 9.10 0.80 4.86
N TRP A 47 9.54 -0.44 4.65
CA TRP A 47 8.67 -1.60 4.56
C TRP A 47 8.88 -2.48 5.79
N VAL A 48 7.83 -2.69 6.57
CA VAL A 48 7.86 -3.58 7.73
C VAL A 48 6.77 -4.61 7.56
N HIS A 49 7.15 -5.84 7.23
CA HIS A 49 6.20 -6.95 7.23
C HIS A 49 5.72 -7.25 8.64
N ASP A 50 4.45 -7.61 8.76
CA ASP A 50 3.89 -8.06 10.02
C ASP A 50 4.36 -9.51 10.27
N HIS A 51 5.54 -9.63 10.91
CA HIS A 51 6.16 -10.90 11.26
C HIS A 51 5.79 -11.31 12.69
N GLY A 52 4.63 -11.94 12.90
CA GLY A 52 4.36 -12.68 14.14
C GLY A 52 2.95 -12.56 14.68
N GLN A 53 2.33 -13.72 14.93
CA GLN A 53 1.07 -13.99 15.67
C GLN A 53 -0.22 -13.27 15.22
N GLU A 54 -0.12 -12.19 14.46
CA GLU A 54 -1.25 -11.54 13.79
C GLU A 54 -1.42 -12.02 12.35
N LEU A 55 -1.07 -13.29 12.07
CA LEU A 55 -1.81 -14.06 11.08
C LEU A 55 -3.24 -14.12 11.62
N ALA A 56 -4.00 -13.05 11.41
CA ALA A 56 -5.43 -13.06 11.54
C ALA A 56 -5.85 -14.24 10.68
N GLN A 57 -6.26 -15.33 11.33
CA GLN A 57 -7.06 -16.33 10.68
C GLN A 57 -8.29 -15.55 10.20
N SER A 58 -8.28 -15.09 8.95
CA SER A 58 -9.54 -14.79 8.29
C SER A 58 -10.41 -16.01 8.49
N GLU A 59 -11.70 -15.85 8.73
CA GLU A 59 -12.64 -16.96 8.95
C GLU A 59 -12.59 -18.04 7.84
N SER A 60 -11.92 -17.75 6.72
CA SER A 60 -11.62 -18.65 5.61
C SER A 60 -10.27 -19.40 5.66
N GLY A 61 -9.47 -19.33 6.72
CA GLY A 61 -8.21 -20.10 6.87
C GLY A 61 -7.08 -19.72 5.90
N ARG A 62 -7.17 -18.57 5.22
CA ARG A 62 -6.16 -18.12 4.25
C ARG A 62 -5.03 -17.39 4.97
N SER A 63 -3.77 -17.73 4.67
CA SER A 63 -2.62 -16.94 5.13
C SER A 63 -2.66 -15.57 4.47
N VAL A 64 -2.94 -14.54 5.26
CA VAL A 64 -2.95 -13.15 4.84
C VAL A 64 -1.56 -12.56 5.10
N GLU A 65 -0.90 -12.05 4.06
CA GLU A 65 0.38 -11.34 4.20
C GLU A 65 0.08 -9.85 4.34
N ARG A 66 0.57 -9.23 5.42
CA ARG A 66 0.39 -7.81 5.70
C ARG A 66 1.72 -7.12 5.92
N ALA A 67 1.74 -5.83 5.63
CA ALA A 67 2.88 -4.98 5.90
C ALA A 67 2.42 -3.57 6.29
N THR A 68 3.20 -2.93 7.14
CA THR A 68 3.12 -1.51 7.43
C THR A 68 4.12 -0.76 6.56
N ILE A 69 3.63 0.23 5.82
CA ILE A 69 4.40 1.05 4.89
C ILE A 69 4.49 2.45 5.44
N THR A 70 5.71 3.01 5.43
CA THR A 70 5.94 4.43 5.74
C THR A 70 6.60 5.12 4.57
N VAL A 71 6.02 6.24 4.13
CA VAL A 71 6.54 7.09 3.06
C VAL A 71 6.60 8.54 3.53
N ARG A 72 7.32 9.38 2.77
CA ARG A 72 7.21 10.84 2.93
C ARG A 72 5.75 11.27 2.80
N TYR A 73 5.40 12.32 3.54
CA TYR A 73 4.03 12.82 3.59
C TYR A 73 3.44 13.04 2.18
N ARG A 74 2.28 12.45 1.97
CA ARG A 74 1.47 12.58 0.76
C ARG A 74 0.00 12.63 1.12
N SER A 75 -0.67 13.70 0.73
CA SER A 75 -2.11 13.91 0.93
C SER A 75 -2.97 13.36 -0.20
N ASP A 76 -2.36 12.92 -1.30
CA ASP A 76 -3.03 12.47 -2.52
C ASP A 76 -3.21 10.94 -2.59
N ILE A 77 -2.70 10.21 -1.60
CA ILE A 77 -2.90 8.76 -1.46
C ILE A 77 -4.29 8.50 -0.90
N LYS A 78 -5.03 7.58 -1.53
CA LYS A 78 -6.36 7.18 -1.10
C LYS A 78 -6.36 5.73 -0.58
N PRO A 79 -7.26 5.38 0.36
CA PRO A 79 -7.40 4.00 0.84
C PRO A 79 -7.80 3.01 -0.27
N SER A 80 -8.41 3.48 -1.35
CA SER A 80 -8.80 2.65 -2.50
C SER A 80 -7.64 2.31 -3.44
N TYR A 81 -6.44 2.85 -3.21
CA TYR A 81 -5.28 2.57 -4.05
C TYR A 81 -4.63 1.23 -3.67
N ALA A 82 -3.84 0.71 -4.61
CA ALA A 82 -2.93 -0.40 -4.39
C ALA A 82 -1.49 0.08 -4.52
N ILE A 83 -0.55 -0.73 -4.04
CA ILE A 83 0.87 -0.56 -4.30
C ILE A 83 1.40 -1.80 -5.03
N LEU A 84 2.38 -1.57 -5.90
CA LEU A 84 3.21 -2.60 -6.50
C LEU A 84 4.58 -2.57 -5.82
N ASP A 85 5.02 -3.71 -5.31
CA ASP A 85 6.38 -3.85 -4.80
C ASP A 85 7.40 -4.01 -5.94
N ALA A 86 8.68 -4.01 -5.59
CA ALA A 86 9.77 -4.19 -6.55
C ALA A 86 9.77 -5.57 -7.24
N ALA A 87 9.08 -6.57 -6.67
CA ALA A 87 8.93 -7.90 -7.24
C ALA A 87 7.69 -8.01 -8.16
N GLY A 88 6.91 -6.93 -8.30
CA GLY A 88 5.68 -6.93 -9.10
C GLY A 88 4.47 -7.54 -8.39
N SER A 89 4.54 -7.83 -7.09
CA SER A 89 3.36 -8.24 -6.32
C SER A 89 2.52 -7.02 -5.98
N ARG A 90 1.19 -7.18 -6.12
CA ARG A 90 0.22 -6.15 -5.76
C ARG A 90 -0.24 -6.29 -4.31
N TRP A 91 -0.29 -5.17 -3.62
CA TRP A 91 -0.76 -5.06 -2.25
C TRP A 91 -1.83 -3.98 -2.16
N GLN A 92 -2.98 -4.30 -1.57
CA GLN A 92 -4.08 -3.36 -1.39
C GLN A 92 -3.88 -2.57 -0.11
N ILE A 93 -4.15 -1.27 -0.14
CA ILE A 93 -4.19 -0.46 1.08
C ILE A 93 -5.44 -0.85 1.88
N ILE A 94 -5.25 -1.22 3.15
CA ILE A 94 -6.34 -1.69 4.04
C ILE A 94 -6.61 -0.73 5.21
N SER A 95 -5.77 0.29 5.39
CA SER A 95 -5.99 1.35 6.38
C SER A 95 -6.04 2.71 5.70
N ALA A 96 -6.69 3.69 6.34
CA ALA A 96 -6.56 5.06 5.90
C ALA A 96 -5.09 5.51 5.96
N PRO A 97 -4.56 6.24 4.97
CA PRO A 97 -3.25 6.87 5.07
C PRO A 97 -3.26 7.92 6.18
N GLU A 98 -2.43 7.73 7.20
CA GLU A 98 -2.38 8.59 8.38
C GLU A 98 -1.16 9.50 8.36
N ASN A 99 -1.36 10.77 8.73
CA ASN A 99 -0.29 11.73 8.94
C ASN A 99 0.29 11.55 10.33
N VAL A 100 1.55 11.10 10.41
CA VAL A 100 2.16 10.81 11.69
C VAL A 100 2.34 12.09 12.51
N GLN A 101 1.74 12.10 13.70
CA GLN A 101 1.80 13.20 14.67
C GLN A 101 1.31 14.56 14.11
N ASN A 102 0.53 14.57 13.03
CA ASN A 102 0.11 15.79 12.32
C ASN A 102 1.25 16.72 11.89
N GLN A 103 2.48 16.20 11.78
CA GLN A 103 3.66 17.01 11.45
C GLN A 103 3.89 17.17 9.95
N ASN A 104 3.06 16.56 9.09
CA ASN A 104 3.21 16.56 7.62
C ASN A 104 4.56 16.04 7.14
N ARG A 105 5.16 15.10 7.89
CA ARG A 105 6.48 14.53 7.57
C ARG A 105 6.37 13.14 6.96
N TRP A 106 5.49 12.32 7.52
CA TRP A 106 5.38 10.90 7.19
C TRP A 106 3.92 10.53 7.01
N THR A 107 3.66 9.70 6.01
CA THR A 107 2.38 9.02 5.84
C THR A 107 2.60 7.53 6.14
N VAL A 108 1.78 6.98 7.03
CA VAL A 108 1.80 5.56 7.40
C VAL A 108 0.49 4.92 6.97
N PHE A 109 0.57 3.72 6.42
CA PHE A 109 -0.60 2.92 6.09
C PHE A 109 -0.25 1.44 6.10
N ARG A 110 -1.27 0.60 6.24
CA ARG A 110 -1.17 -0.85 6.18
C ARG A 110 -1.62 -1.35 4.82
N VAL A 111 -0.94 -2.38 4.35
CA VAL A 111 -1.24 -3.06 3.11
C VAL A 111 -1.41 -4.55 3.32
N GLU A 112 -2.20 -5.17 2.46
CA GLU A 112 -2.45 -6.60 2.44
C GLU A 112 -2.15 -7.15 1.04
N ARG A 113 -1.47 -8.29 0.97
CA ARG A 113 -1.11 -8.90 -0.31
C ARG A 113 -2.35 -9.43 -1.01
N VAL A 114 -2.56 -9.01 -2.26
CA VAL A 114 -3.63 -9.52 -3.08
C VAL A 114 -3.24 -10.92 -3.57
N LYS A 115 -3.79 -11.97 -2.96
CA LYS A 115 -3.62 -13.35 -3.43
C LYS A 115 -4.63 -13.66 -4.53
N GLY A 116 -4.15 -13.73 -5.77
CA GLY A 116 -4.86 -14.34 -6.89
C GLY A 116 -5.86 -13.43 -7.62
N SER A 117 -5.53 -13.09 -8.86
CA SER A 117 -6.44 -13.10 -10.02
C SER A 117 -5.57 -13.09 -11.27
N LEU A 118 -5.08 -14.28 -11.65
CA LEU A 118 -4.78 -14.63 -13.04
C LEU A 118 -5.93 -15.51 -13.51
#